data_AF-A0A7C5QRR3-F1
#
_entry.id   AF-A0A7C5QRR3-F1
#
_cell.length_a   1.000
_cell.length_b   1.000
_cell.length_c   1.000
_cell.angle_alpha   90.00
_cell.angle_beta   90.00
_cell.angle_gamma   90.00
#
_symmetry.space_group_name_H-M   'P 1'
#
loop_
_entity.id
_entity.type
_entity.pdbx_description
1 polymer ?
#
loop_
_entity_poly.entity_id
_entity_poly.type
_entity_poly.pdbx_seq_one_letter_code
_entity_poly.pdbx_strand_id
1 'polypeptide(L)'
;MDERKNYKVAITPEAERYFFHLLDYLYQTHSATSAARKASEIIQMAESLGHNPHRGSIERRLAFLAKGHRFLLYKVTSRKQVKIIYFVDEPGKTVYITDFFGTMMDDKEVSERNQ
;
A
#
# COMPACT_ATOMS: atom_id res chain seq x y z
N MET A 1 -22.45 -0.72 -20.68
CA MET A 1 -21.76 -1.98 -20.33
C MET A 1 -20.40 -1.58 -19.80
N ASP A 2 -20.20 -1.66 -18.48
CA ASP A 2 -18.88 -1.41 -17.88
C ASP A 2 -17.99 -2.62 -18.15
N GLU A 3 -17.09 -2.48 -19.12
CA GLU A 3 -15.94 -3.38 -19.22
C GLU A 3 -15.18 -3.28 -17.90
N ARG A 4 -15.28 -4.31 -17.05
CA ARG A 4 -14.42 -4.43 -15.88
C ARG A 4 -12.98 -4.55 -16.39
N LYS A 5 -12.28 -3.42 -16.47
CA LYS A 5 -10.87 -3.38 -16.84
C LYS A 5 -10.10 -4.13 -15.74
N ASN A 6 -9.70 -5.35 -16.03
CA ASN A 6 -8.79 -6.10 -15.17
C ASN A 6 -7.36 -5.63 -15.42
N TYR A 7 -6.84 -4.81 -14.51
CA TYR A 7 -5.43 -4.46 -14.44
C TYR A 7 -4.66 -5.59 -13.75
N LYS A 8 -3.44 -5.84 -14.22
CA LYS A 8 -2.49 -6.67 -13.49
C LYS A 8 -1.99 -5.89 -12.28
N VAL A 9 -1.93 -6.52 -11.10
CA VAL A 9 -1.25 -5.93 -9.94
C VAL A 9 0.16 -6.49 -9.86
N ALA A 10 1.16 -5.62 -9.83
CA ALA A 10 2.57 -5.97 -9.72
C ALA A 10 3.15 -5.32 -8.47
N ILE A 11 3.63 -6.13 -7.53
CA ILE A 11 4.40 -5.65 -6.38
C ILE A 11 5.84 -5.51 -6.84
N THR A 12 6.41 -4.31 -6.70
CA THR A 12 7.82 -4.09 -7.03
C THR A 12 8.73 -4.81 -6.03
N PRO A 13 9.97 -5.18 -6.41
CA PRO A 13 10.91 -5.80 -5.47
C PRO A 13 11.19 -4.94 -4.24
N GLU A 14 11.13 -3.61 -4.38
CA GLU A 14 11.28 -2.69 -3.26
C GLU A 14 10.08 -2.75 -2.31
N ALA A 15 8.86 -2.68 -2.85
CA ALA A 15 7.63 -2.84 -2.07
C ALA A 15 7.56 -4.19 -1.34
N GLU A 16 8.06 -5.25 -1.95
CA GLU A 16 8.13 -6.58 -1.33
C GLU A 16 9.02 -6.57 -0.08
N ARG A 17 10.18 -5.90 -0.13
CA ARG A 17 11.04 -5.71 1.06
C ARG A 17 10.33 -4.95 2.17
N TYR A 18 9.65 -3.85 1.83
CA TYR A 18 8.88 -3.10 2.82
C TYR A 18 7.71 -3.91 3.38
N PHE A 19 7.09 -4.75 2.57
CA PHE A 19 6.06 -5.67 3.03
C PHE A 19 6.61 -6.69 4.03
N PHE A 20 7.80 -7.26 3.80
CA PHE A 20 8.44 -8.15 4.79
C PHE A 20 8.75 -7.43 6.11
N HIS A 21 9.26 -6.20 6.07
CA HIS A 21 9.46 -5.41 7.30
C HIS A 21 8.14 -5.13 8.04
N LEU A 22 7.06 -4.89 7.30
CA LEU A 22 5.73 -4.75 7.87
C LEU A 22 5.24 -6.07 8.49
N LEU A 23 5.49 -7.21 7.85
CA LEU A 23 5.17 -8.53 8.41
C LEU A 23 5.89 -8.74 9.74
N ASP A 24 7.20 -8.51 9.79
CA ASP A 24 8.00 -8.65 11.02
C ASP A 24 7.38 -7.82 12.15
N TYR A 25 7.07 -6.55 11.87
CA TYR A 25 6.41 -5.67 12.82
C TYR A 25 5.05 -6.21 13.28
N LEU A 26 4.21 -6.71 12.37
CA LEU A 26 2.90 -7.26 12.71
C LEU A 26 3.03 -8.48 13.64
N TYR A 27 3.96 -9.39 13.35
CA TYR A 27 4.18 -10.60 14.16
C TYR A 27 4.88 -10.32 15.49
N GLN A 28 5.66 -9.25 15.59
CA GLN A 28 6.24 -8.80 16.86
C GLN A 28 5.21 -8.11 17.78
N THR A 29 4.18 -7.48 17.21
CA THR A 29 3.25 -6.62 17.97
C THR A 29 1.85 -7.20 18.15
N HIS A 30 1.51 -8.27 17.44
CA HIS A 30 0.19 -8.91 17.51
C HIS A 30 0.32 -10.42 17.65
N SER A 31 -0.76 -11.08 18.07
CA SER A 31 -0.81 -12.55 18.00
C SER A 31 -0.64 -13.04 16.56
N ALA A 32 -0.05 -14.23 16.38
CA ALA A 32 0.21 -14.81 15.06
C ALA A 32 -1.04 -14.84 14.18
N THR A 33 -2.19 -15.22 14.73
CA THR A 33 -3.48 -15.22 14.00
C THR A 33 -3.91 -13.82 13.56
N SER A 34 -3.74 -12.81 14.43
CA SER A 34 -4.06 -11.43 14.09
C SER A 34 -3.11 -10.86 13.05
N ALA A 35 -1.81 -11.14 13.17
CA ALA A 35 -0.79 -10.71 12.21
C ALA A 35 -1.05 -11.31 10.82
N ALA A 36 -1.28 -12.62 10.74
CA ALA A 36 -1.61 -13.33 9.51
C ALA A 36 -2.86 -12.77 8.83
N ARG A 37 -3.93 -12.54 9.60
CA ARG A 37 -5.16 -11.93 9.08
C ARG A 37 -4.91 -10.54 8.50
N LYS A 38 -4.21 -9.66 9.24
CA LYS A 38 -3.91 -8.30 8.80
C LYS A 38 -3.04 -8.28 7.53
N ALA A 39 -2.03 -9.14 7.47
CA ALA A 39 -1.20 -9.31 6.28
C ALA A 39 -2.04 -9.69 5.06
N SER A 40 -2.94 -10.67 5.22
CA SER A 40 -3.84 -11.10 4.15
C SER A 40 -4.76 -9.98 3.68
N GLU A 41 -5.36 -9.22 4.61
CA GLU A 41 -6.23 -8.08 4.28
C GLU A 41 -5.48 -6.96 3.53
N ILE A 42 -4.23 -6.70 3.89
CA ILE A 42 -3.38 -5.70 3.21
C ILE A 42 -3.07 -6.13 1.78
N ILE A 43 -2.73 -7.40 1.55
CA ILE A 43 -2.49 -7.95 0.22
C ILE A 43 -3.78 -7.94 -0.62
N GLN A 44 -4.91 -8.38 -0.07
CA GLN A 44 -6.20 -8.32 -0.75
C GLN A 44 -6.60 -6.88 -1.12
N MET A 45 -6.24 -5.91 -0.28
CA MET A 45 -6.44 -4.50 -0.59
C MET A 45 -5.57 -4.03 -1.77
N ALA A 46 -4.33 -4.50 -1.89
CA ALA A 46 -3.50 -4.23 -3.05
C ALA A 46 -4.04 -4.94 -4.31
N GLU A 47 -4.39 -6.22 -4.22
CA GLU A 47 -4.91 -7.02 -5.34
C GLU A 47 -6.24 -6.47 -5.90
N SER A 48 -7.10 -5.93 -5.04
CA SER A 48 -8.37 -5.33 -5.48
C SER A 48 -8.19 -4.06 -6.33
N LEU A 49 -6.99 -3.47 -6.39
CA LEU A 49 -6.67 -2.44 -7.37
C LEU A 49 -6.69 -2.96 -8.82
N GLY A 50 -6.58 -4.27 -9.03
CA GLY A 50 -6.75 -4.88 -10.34
C GLY A 50 -8.14 -4.61 -10.94
N HIS A 51 -9.17 -4.46 -10.11
CA HIS A 51 -10.52 -4.15 -10.55
C HIS A 51 -10.84 -2.66 -10.49
N ASN A 52 -10.25 -1.95 -9.52
CA ASN A 52 -10.54 -0.54 -9.23
C ASN A 52 -9.23 0.26 -9.04
N PRO A 53 -8.42 0.44 -10.09
CA PRO A 53 -7.06 1.00 -9.98
C PRO A 53 -7.05 2.46 -9.51
N HIS A 54 -8.10 3.23 -9.78
CA HIS A 54 -8.14 4.66 -9.44
C HIS A 54 -8.83 5.00 -8.12
N ARG A 55 -9.23 4.00 -7.31
CA ARG A 55 -9.96 4.24 -6.06
C ARG A 55 -9.11 4.94 -4.98
N GLY A 56 -7.79 4.88 -5.10
CA GLY A 56 -6.87 5.51 -4.15
C GLY A 56 -6.79 7.02 -4.31
N SER A 57 -6.47 7.68 -3.20
CA SER A 57 -6.25 9.13 -3.14
C SER A 57 -4.91 9.49 -3.76
N ILE A 58 -4.79 10.69 -4.35
CA ILE A 58 -3.55 11.15 -4.96
C ILE A 58 -2.48 11.39 -3.88
N GLU A 59 -1.29 10.84 -4.07
CA GLU A 59 -0.12 11.07 -3.22
C GLU A 59 0.61 12.35 -3.66
N ARG A 60 0.19 13.48 -3.11
CA ARG A 60 0.74 14.80 -3.47
C ARG A 60 2.23 14.92 -3.16
N ARG A 61 2.74 14.21 -2.13
CA ARG A 61 4.16 14.27 -1.77
C ARG A 61 5.06 13.68 -2.85
N LEU A 62 4.54 12.77 -3.68
CA LEU A 62 5.26 12.12 -4.78
C LEU A 62 4.90 12.70 -6.15
N ALA A 63 4.25 13.88 -6.20
CA ALA A 63 3.87 14.52 -7.45
C ALA A 63 5.09 14.85 -8.35
N PHE A 64 6.24 15.13 -7.74
CA PHE A 64 7.49 15.44 -8.45
C PHE A 64 8.00 14.28 -9.33
N LEU A 65 7.59 13.03 -9.04
CA LEU A 65 7.94 11.86 -9.86
C LEU A 65 7.13 11.77 -11.16
N ALA A 66 6.09 12.60 -11.34
CA ALA A 66 5.25 12.68 -12.53
C ALA A 66 4.57 11.35 -12.97
N LYS A 67 4.45 10.36 -12.07
CA LYS A 67 3.80 9.07 -12.33
C LYS A 67 2.34 8.98 -11.84
N GLY A 68 1.81 10.07 -11.27
CA GLY A 68 0.44 10.08 -10.74
C GLY A 68 0.24 9.11 -9.57
N HIS A 69 1.20 9.04 -8.64
CA HIS A 69 1.14 8.16 -7.47
C HIS A 69 -0.16 8.36 -6.68
N ARG A 70 -0.67 7.26 -6.16
CA ARG A 70 -1.88 7.15 -5.35
C ARG A 70 -1.60 6.31 -4.12
N PHE A 71 -2.50 6.38 -3.16
CA PHE A 71 -2.42 5.54 -1.96
C PHE A 71 -3.77 5.00 -1.50
N LEU A 72 -3.72 3.85 -0.85
CA LEU A 72 -4.78 3.31 0.00
C LEU A 72 -4.36 3.34 1.46
N LEU A 73 -5.32 3.40 2.38
CA LEU A 73 -5.08 3.34 3.82
C LEU A 73 -5.78 2.11 4.40
N TYR A 74 -5.00 1.22 4.98
CA TYR A 74 -5.48 0.10 5.78
C TYR A 74 -5.36 0.43 7.27
N LYS A 75 -6.46 0.32 8.04
CA LYS A 75 -6.44 0.58 9.48
C LYS A 75 -6.00 -0.68 10.23
N VAL A 76 -4.81 -0.65 10.82
CA VAL A 76 -4.28 -1.74 11.66
C VAL A 76 -4.94 -1.70 13.04
N THR A 77 -5.01 -0.51 13.64
CA THR A 77 -5.70 -0.21 14.90
C THR A 77 -6.38 1.16 14.79
N SER A 78 -6.98 1.65 15.89
CA SER A 78 -7.52 3.01 15.95
C SER A 78 -6.47 4.10 15.77
N ARG A 79 -5.18 3.81 16.02
CA ARG A 79 -4.06 4.78 15.95
C ARG A 79 -3.00 4.43 14.92
N LYS A 80 -3.03 3.23 14.34
CA LYS A 80 -2.01 2.76 13.38
C LYS A 80 -2.65 2.39 12.07
N GLN A 81 -2.05 2.85 10.98
CA GLN A 81 -2.47 2.56 9.62
C GLN A 81 -1.28 2.09 8.78
N VAL A 82 -1.58 1.44 7.67
CA VAL A 82 -0.61 1.12 6.61
C VAL A 82 -1.07 1.86 5.37
N LYS A 83 -0.19 2.69 4.83
CA LYS A 83 -0.34 3.35 3.55
C LYS A 83 0.27 2.47 2.46
N ILE A 84 -0.55 2.06 1.50
CA ILE A 84 -0.12 1.30 0.32
C ILE A 84 0.04 2.30 -0.82
N ILE A 85 1.27 2.55 -1.28
CA ILE A 85 1.56 3.50 -2.35
C ILE A 85 1.67 2.75 -3.68
N TYR A 86 1.06 3.30 -4.72
CA TYR A 86 1.05 2.70 -6.03
C TYR A 86 0.90 3.73 -7.14
N PHE A 87 1.14 3.34 -8.39
CA PHE A 87 0.72 4.11 -9.57
C PHE A 87 0.10 3.19 -10.62
N VAL A 88 -0.63 3.78 -11.57
CA VAL A 88 -1.32 3.05 -12.64
C VAL A 88 -0.58 3.32 -13.94
N ASP A 89 -0.05 2.26 -14.55
CA ASP A 89 0.44 2.28 -15.92
C ASP A 89 -0.72 1.95 -16.86
N GLU A 90 -1.31 3.01 -17.44
CA GLU A 90 -2.47 2.90 -18.33
C GLU A 90 -2.17 2.12 -19.63
N PRO A 91 -1.04 2.38 -20.33
CA PRO A 91 -0.69 1.61 -21.52
C PRO A 91 -0.54 0.11 -21.25
N GLY A 92 0.15 -0.26 -20.17
CA GLY A 92 0.38 -1.66 -19.80
C GLY A 92 -0.74 -2.30 -18.97
N LYS A 93 -1.82 -1.57 -18.68
CA LYS A 93 -2.91 -1.99 -17.77
C LYS A 93 -2.36 -2.65 -16.49
N THR A 94 -1.35 -2.02 -15.89
CA THR A 94 -0.67 -2.57 -14.71
C THR A 94 -0.71 -1.56 -13.56
N VAL A 95 -1.08 -2.03 -12.37
CA VAL A 95 -0.95 -1.29 -11.12
C VAL A 95 0.35 -1.72 -10.47
N TYR A 96 1.28 -0.78 -10.30
CA TYR A 96 2.55 -1.03 -9.63
C TYR A 96 2.46 -0.59 -8.17
N ILE A 97 2.57 -1.54 -7.26
CA ILE A 97 2.70 -1.26 -5.82
C ILE A 97 4.17 -0.96 -5.53
N THR A 98 4.42 0.24 -5.03
CA THR A 98 5.78 0.76 -4.81
C THR A 98 6.17 0.78 -3.34
N ASP A 99 5.21 0.81 -2.41
CA ASP A 99 5.52 0.86 -0.98
C ASP A 99 4.37 0.36 -0.09
N PHE A 100 4.73 -0.18 1.08
CA PHE A 100 3.86 -0.46 2.22
C PHE A 100 4.42 0.27 3.45
N PHE A 101 3.90 1.47 3.71
CA PHE A 101 4.40 2.35 4.76
C PHE A 101 3.51 2.33 5.99
N GLY A 102 4.03 1.94 7.15
CA GLY A 102 3.31 2.09 8.42
C GLY A 102 3.22 3.55 8.83
N THR A 103 2.02 4.11 8.98
CA THR A 103 1.79 5.46 9.49
C THR A 103 1.10 5.41 10.86
N MET A 104 1.63 6.13 11.84
CA MET A 104 0.89 6.45 13.06
C MET A 104 -0.07 7.61 12.77
N MET A 105 -1.28 7.56 13.35
CA MET A 105 -2.27 8.64 13.26
C MET A 105 -1.95 9.82 14.21
N ASP A 106 -0.82 9.79 14.93
CA ASP A 106 -0.36 10.85 15.82
C ASP A 106 1.01 11.43 15.39
N ASP A 107 1.06 12.75 15.43
CA ASP A 107 1.86 13.68 14.61
C ASP A 107 3.33 13.88 15.02
N LYS A 108 4.08 12.83 15.45
CA LYS A 108 5.46 13.03 15.94
C LYS A 108 6.58 12.13 15.42
N GLU A 109 6.30 11.06 14.68
CA GLU A 109 7.36 10.13 14.24
C GLU A 109 7.31 9.85 12.72
N VAL A 110 7.41 10.90 11.91
CA VAL A 110 7.71 10.76 10.48
C VAL A 110 8.95 11.58 10.11
N SER A 111 10.01 11.50 10.93
CA SER A 111 11.28 12.20 10.67
C SER A 111 12.50 11.32 10.39
N GLU A 112 12.42 9.99 10.46
CA GLU A 112 13.64 9.15 10.43
C GLU A 112 13.79 8.19 9.23
N ARG A 113 12.99 8.32 8.17
CA ARG A 113 13.17 7.50 6.95
C ARG A 113 13.70 8.24 5.72
N ASN A 114 14.05 9.52 5.87
CA ASN A 114 14.66 10.34 4.81
C ASN A 114 16.09 10.81 5.17
N GLN A 115 16.89 9.95 5.82
CA GLN A 115 18.34 10.16 5.92
C GLN A 115 19.09 9.13 5.10
#